data_AF-A0A834IQ22-F1
#
_entry.id   AF-A0A834IQ22-F1
#
_cell.length_a   1.000
_cell.length_b   1.000
_cell.length_c   1.000
_cell.angle_alpha   90.00
_cell.angle_beta   90.00
_cell.angle_gamma   90.00
#
_symmetry.space_group_name_H-M   'P 1'
#
loop_
_entity.id
_entity.type
_entity.pdbx_description
1 polymer ?
#
loop_
_entity_poly.entity_id
_entity_poly.type
_entity_poly.pdbx_seq_one_letter_code
_entity_poly.pdbx_strand_id
1 'polypeptide(L)'
;MYLISSFCWILVYIGLSSTEFVSTSKEDKYFASKEAVTWEDAKRTCVQAGYELVSVQSFKEKDRLETFLDDNNLTPKDPYSGYWLAGVRHSNGSFYWDTVNTLLDRDLEGWNDLACTDLRRYLCQKK
;
A
#
# COMPACT_ATOMS: atom_id res chain seq x y z
N MET A 1 26.80 -35.70 -33.31
CA MET A 1 26.87 -35.87 -31.84
C MET A 1 27.96 -34.94 -31.35
N TYR A 2 27.74 -33.85 -30.63
CA TYR A 2 26.66 -33.52 -29.69
C TYR A 2 25.97 -32.21 -30.10
N LEU A 3 24.64 -32.28 -30.16
CA LEU A 3 23.76 -31.12 -30.10
C LEU A 3 23.61 -30.77 -28.63
N ILE A 4 24.04 -29.58 -28.22
CA ILE A 4 23.36 -28.88 -27.15
C ILE A 4 23.12 -27.48 -27.67
N SER A 5 21.94 -27.34 -28.28
CA SER A 5 21.27 -26.08 -28.50
C SER A 5 21.43 -25.22 -27.23
N SER A 6 22.11 -24.10 -27.37
CA SER A 6 22.13 -23.03 -26.38
C SER A 6 20.74 -22.38 -26.37
N PHE A 7 19.77 -23.14 -25.89
CA PHE A 7 18.48 -22.61 -25.51
C PHE A 7 18.74 -21.71 -24.30
N CYS A 8 18.43 -20.43 -24.47
CA CYS A 8 18.39 -19.42 -23.42
C CYS A 8 17.26 -19.78 -22.43
N TRP A 9 17.45 -20.84 -21.65
CA TRP A 9 16.66 -21.20 -20.46
C TRP A 9 17.22 -20.49 -19.22
N ILE A 10 17.56 -19.21 -19.36
CA ILE A 10 17.43 -18.28 -18.26
C ILE A 10 16.15 -17.50 -18.61
N LEU A 11 14.97 -18.11 -18.57
CA LEU A 11 14.14 -18.10 -17.36
C LEU A 11 14.80 -17.36 -16.19
N VAL A 12 14.99 -16.05 -16.39
CA VAL A 12 14.88 -15.15 -15.26
C VAL A 12 13.43 -15.33 -14.82
N TYR A 13 13.24 -16.15 -13.79
CA TYR A 13 12.10 -16.10 -12.87
C TYR A 13 12.06 -14.72 -12.20
N ILE A 14 12.00 -13.64 -12.99
CA ILE A 14 11.20 -12.51 -12.56
C ILE A 14 9.79 -13.03 -12.77
N GLY A 15 9.23 -13.62 -11.72
CA GLY A 15 7.79 -13.68 -11.63
C GLY A 15 7.31 -12.26 -11.86
N LEU A 16 6.83 -11.97 -13.07
CA LEU A 16 5.86 -10.94 -13.28
C LEU A 16 4.64 -11.39 -12.45
N SER A 17 4.66 -11.10 -11.16
CA SER A 17 3.41 -10.67 -10.55
C SER A 17 3.15 -9.33 -11.22
N SER A 18 2.39 -9.34 -12.30
CA SER A 18 1.71 -8.16 -12.75
C SER A 18 0.86 -7.73 -11.57
N THR A 19 1.38 -6.84 -10.73
CA THR A 19 0.57 -5.99 -9.90
C THR A 19 -0.46 -5.39 -10.85
N GLU A 20 -1.68 -5.92 -10.82
CA GLU A 20 -2.78 -5.33 -11.55
C GLU A 20 -3.09 -4.01 -10.85
N PHE A 21 -2.31 -2.99 -11.20
CA PHE A 21 -2.61 -1.63 -10.86
C PHE A 21 -3.92 -1.30 -11.56
N VAL A 22 -5.01 -1.14 -10.79
CA VAL A 22 -6.16 -0.39 -11.26
C VAL A 22 -5.70 1.06 -11.39
N SER A 23 -5.26 1.45 -12.58
CA SER A 23 -5.12 2.85 -12.94
C SER A 23 -6.51 3.35 -13.34
N THR A 24 -7.15 4.13 -12.49
CA THR A 24 -8.22 5.01 -12.96
C THR A 24 -7.57 6.25 -13.58
N SER A 25 -8.27 6.94 -14.47
CA SER A 25 -7.61 7.88 -15.39
C SER A 25 -7.53 9.29 -14.84
N LYS A 26 -6.32 9.86 -14.97
CA LYS A 26 -5.89 11.27 -14.87
C LYS A 26 -5.44 11.74 -13.47
N GLU A 27 -4.14 11.55 -13.23
CA GLU A 27 -3.36 12.06 -12.08
C GLU A 27 -3.77 11.54 -10.69
N ASP A 28 -4.16 10.26 -10.56
CA ASP A 28 -4.50 9.75 -9.24
C ASP A 28 -3.31 9.86 -8.27
N LYS A 29 -3.54 10.66 -7.23
CA LYS A 29 -2.63 10.82 -6.09
C LYS A 29 -2.48 9.49 -5.36
N TYR A 30 -3.50 8.64 -5.40
CA TYR A 30 -3.60 7.39 -4.65
C TYR A 30 -3.74 6.17 -5.56
N PHE A 31 -3.32 5.03 -5.05
CA PHE A 31 -3.50 3.73 -5.65
C PHE A 31 -3.98 2.73 -4.59
N ALA A 32 -4.93 1.86 -4.92
CA ALA A 32 -5.41 0.81 -4.04
C ALA A 32 -5.09 -0.58 -4.57
N SER A 33 -4.51 -1.43 -3.73
CA SER A 33 -4.22 -2.81 -4.10
C SER A 33 -5.49 -3.66 -4.18
N LYS A 34 -5.47 -4.64 -5.09
CA LYS A 34 -6.44 -5.76 -5.08
C LYS A 34 -6.01 -6.86 -4.11
N GLU A 35 -4.70 -7.10 -4.06
CA GLU A 35 -4.11 -8.18 -3.25
C GLU A 35 -3.84 -7.75 -1.81
N ALA A 36 -4.02 -8.71 -0.90
CA ALA A 36 -3.71 -8.56 0.51
C ALA A 36 -2.31 -9.10 0.84
N VAL A 37 -1.49 -8.29 1.52
CA VAL A 37 -0.11 -8.62 1.89
C VAL A 37 0.20 -8.13 3.30
N THR A 38 1.37 -8.49 3.83
CA THR A 38 1.86 -7.94 5.11
C THR A 38 2.14 -6.44 5.00
N TRP A 39 2.20 -5.73 6.12
CA TRP A 39 2.48 -4.29 6.12
C TRP A 39 3.84 -3.95 5.47
N GLU A 40 4.87 -4.75 5.77
CA GLU A 40 6.21 -4.56 5.22
C GLU A 40 6.24 -4.83 3.70
N ASP A 41 5.53 -5.86 3.24
CA ASP A 41 5.40 -6.15 1.81
C ASP A 41 4.62 -5.06 1.07
N ALA A 42 3.58 -4.49 1.68
CA ALA A 42 2.84 -3.36 1.13
C ALA A 42 3.76 -2.14 0.95
N LYS A 43 4.51 -1.79 1.99
CA LYS A 43 5.51 -0.71 1.97
C LYS A 43 6.51 -0.92 0.84
N ARG A 44 7.14 -2.10 0.79
CA ARG A 44 8.10 -2.47 -0.24
C ARG A 44 7.49 -2.38 -1.64
N THR A 45 6.24 -2.83 -1.81
CA THR A 45 5.57 -2.83 -3.12
C THR A 45 5.27 -1.42 -3.61
N CYS A 46 4.77 -0.52 -2.75
CA CYS A 46 4.59 0.89 -3.10
C CYS A 46 5.92 1.52 -3.53
N VAL A 47 7.00 1.31 -2.76
CA VAL A 47 8.32 1.88 -3.06
C VAL A 47 8.89 1.35 -4.37
N GLN A 48 8.78 0.04 -4.62
CA GLN A 48 9.24 -0.58 -5.88
C GLN A 48 8.51 -0.03 -7.11
N ALA A 49 7.27 0.44 -6.94
CA ALA A 49 6.47 1.06 -7.99
C ALA A 49 6.69 2.59 -8.12
N GLY A 50 7.56 3.20 -7.31
CA GLY A 50 7.81 4.65 -7.32
C GLY A 50 6.81 5.48 -6.50
N TYR A 51 6.06 4.82 -5.61
CA TYR A 51 5.10 5.42 -4.69
C TYR A 51 5.58 5.26 -3.24
N GLU A 52 4.74 5.60 -2.28
CA GLU A 52 4.92 5.30 -0.86
C GLU A 52 3.57 4.87 -0.24
N LEU A 53 3.57 4.23 0.93
CA LEU A 53 2.31 3.98 1.63
C LEU A 53 1.64 5.32 2.00
N VAL A 54 0.32 5.38 1.95
CA VAL A 54 -0.42 6.60 2.30
C VAL A 54 -0.13 7.01 3.74
N SER A 55 0.19 8.29 3.95
CA SER A 55 0.18 8.93 5.27
C SER A 55 -0.89 10.02 5.30
N VAL A 56 -1.55 10.21 6.44
CA VAL A 56 -2.60 11.22 6.59
C VAL A 56 -2.22 12.21 7.67
N GLN A 57 -1.78 13.41 7.26
CA GLN A 57 -1.26 14.45 8.16
C GLN A 57 -2.27 15.56 8.46
N SER A 58 -3.46 15.52 7.86
CA SER A 58 -4.49 16.54 8.08
C SER A 58 -5.89 16.02 7.74
N PHE A 59 -6.92 16.68 8.28
CA PHE A 59 -8.32 16.43 7.92
C PHE A 59 -8.57 16.56 6.42
N LYS A 60 -7.90 17.50 5.75
CA LYS A 60 -8.02 17.70 4.30
C LYS A 60 -7.45 16.51 3.51
N GLU A 61 -6.39 15.89 4.00
CA GLU A 61 -5.85 14.68 3.37
C GLU A 61 -6.73 13.47 3.61
N LYS A 62 -7.30 13.37 4.82
CA LYS A 62 -8.29 12.34 5.17
C LYS A 62 -9.51 12.41 4.25
N ASP A 63 -10.13 13.58 4.14
CA ASP A 63 -11.29 13.85 3.29
C ASP A 63 -11.03 13.49 1.81
N ARG A 64 -9.84 13.83 1.30
CA ARG A 64 -9.42 13.45 -0.06
C ARG A 64 -9.25 11.94 -0.23
N LEU A 65 -8.71 11.25 0.78
CA LEU A 65 -8.53 9.81 0.75
C LEU A 65 -9.88 9.09 0.81
N GLU A 66 -10.80 9.54 1.66
CA GLU A 66 -12.16 9.03 1.77
C GLU A 66 -12.95 9.24 0.48
N THR A 67 -12.88 10.43 -0.11
CA THR A 67 -13.48 10.73 -1.43
C THR A 67 -12.93 9.80 -2.51
N PHE A 68 -11.61 9.58 -2.55
CA PHE A 68 -10.99 8.63 -3.48
C PHE A 68 -11.54 7.21 -3.30
N LEU A 69 -11.73 6.75 -2.06
CA LEU A 69 -12.28 5.43 -1.81
C LEU A 69 -13.76 5.33 -2.25
N ASP A 70 -14.57 6.34 -1.95
CA ASP A 70 -15.99 6.38 -2.32
C ASP A 70 -16.18 6.44 -3.84
N ASP A 71 -15.51 7.37 -4.53
CA ASP A 71 -15.62 7.57 -5.98
C ASP A 71 -15.22 6.32 -6.78
N ASN A 72 -14.33 5.50 -6.22
CA ASN A 72 -13.87 4.26 -6.85
C ASN A 72 -14.57 3.00 -6.30
N ASN A 73 -15.59 3.15 -5.45
CA ASN A 73 -16.32 2.05 -4.82
C ASN A 73 -15.39 1.08 -4.07
N LEU A 74 -14.38 1.65 -3.39
CA LEU A 74 -13.32 0.97 -2.64
C LEU A 74 -13.48 1.10 -1.12
N THR A 75 -14.51 1.81 -0.65
CA THR A 75 -14.81 1.99 0.77
C THR A 75 -14.96 0.63 1.47
N PRO A 76 -14.18 0.35 2.52
CA PRO A 76 -14.30 -0.89 3.29
C PRO A 76 -15.73 -1.08 3.82
N LYS A 77 -16.28 -2.27 3.64
CA LYS A 77 -17.67 -2.58 4.06
C LYS A 77 -17.75 -3.01 5.52
N ASP A 78 -16.62 -3.33 6.12
CA ASP A 78 -16.52 -3.79 7.50
C ASP A 78 -15.14 -3.43 8.10
N PRO A 79 -15.01 -3.39 9.44
CA PRO A 79 -13.76 -3.02 10.10
C PRO A 79 -12.55 -3.92 9.80
N TYR A 80 -12.77 -5.12 9.26
CA TYR A 80 -11.71 -6.07 8.92
C TYR A 80 -11.29 -5.99 7.44
N SER A 81 -12.01 -5.25 6.59
CA SER A 81 -11.68 -5.07 5.17
C SER A 81 -10.91 -3.79 4.85
N GLY A 82 -10.35 -3.15 5.88
CA GLY A 82 -9.52 -1.95 5.79
C GLY A 82 -8.21 -2.14 5.01
N TYR A 83 -7.50 -1.03 4.82
CA TYR A 83 -6.25 -0.98 4.08
C TYR A 83 -5.05 -0.69 4.98
N TRP A 84 -3.90 -1.27 4.65
CA TRP A 84 -2.63 -0.79 5.18
C TRP A 84 -2.33 0.61 4.69
N LEU A 85 -1.89 1.45 5.64
CA LEU A 85 -1.34 2.78 5.45
C LEU A 85 0.04 2.83 6.13
N ALA A 86 0.74 3.96 6.05
CA ALA A 86 2.08 4.12 6.60
C ALA A 86 2.14 4.16 8.13
N GLY A 87 1.02 4.00 8.84
CA GLY A 87 0.96 4.02 10.30
C GLY A 87 1.68 2.82 10.91
N VAL A 88 2.63 3.06 11.81
CA VAL A 88 3.38 2.00 12.52
C VAL A 88 3.63 2.39 13.97
N ARG A 89 3.62 1.41 14.87
CA ARG A 89 3.94 1.62 16.29
C ARG A 89 5.45 1.46 16.51
N HIS A 90 6.09 2.50 17.03
CA HIS A 90 7.51 2.44 17.41
C HIS A 90 7.71 1.76 18.77
N SER A 91 8.96 1.41 19.09
CA SER A 91 9.33 0.76 20.36
C SER A 91 8.97 1.57 21.60
N ASN A 92 8.89 2.90 21.49
CA ASN A 92 8.42 3.81 22.53
C ASN A 92 6.90 3.80 22.73
N GLY A 93 6.19 2.97 21.97
CA GLY A 93 4.75 2.79 22.03
C GLY A 93 3.91 3.85 21.35
N SER A 94 4.54 4.86 20.73
CA SER A 94 3.85 5.89 19.95
C SER A 94 3.69 5.45 18.50
N PHE A 95 2.61 5.91 17.87
CA PHE A 95 2.34 5.66 16.45
C PHE A 95 2.89 6.79 15.60
N TYR A 96 3.50 6.43 14.47
CA TYR A 96 4.07 7.35 13.50
C TYR A 96 3.59 7.02 12.11
N TRP A 97 3.54 8.04 11.26
CA TRP A 97 3.50 7.86 9.81
C TRP A 97 4.92 7.60 9.31
N ASP A 98 5.24 6.36 8.96
CA ASP A 98 6.59 5.90 8.60
C ASP A 98 7.20 6.67 7.42
N THR A 99 6.40 7.03 6.42
CA THR A 99 6.86 7.71 5.20
C THR A 99 7.36 9.13 5.42
N VAL A 100 6.87 9.79 6.47
CA VAL A 100 7.09 11.21 6.75
C VAL A 100 7.67 11.45 8.14
N ASN A 101 7.83 10.38 8.93
CA ASN A 101 8.37 10.36 10.28
C ASN A 101 7.70 11.39 11.23
N THR A 102 6.37 11.48 11.17
CA THR A 102 5.57 12.35 12.04
C THR A 102 4.72 11.52 13.00
N LEU A 103 4.46 12.05 14.19
CA LEU A 103 3.52 11.44 15.12
C LEU A 103 2.14 11.36 14.48
N LEU A 104 1.49 10.21 14.62
CA LEU A 104 0.11 10.05 14.19
C LEU A 104 -0.78 10.95 15.06
N ASP A 105 -1.56 11.82 14.39
CA ASP A 105 -2.50 12.71 15.06
C ASP A 105 -3.69 11.92 15.60
N ARG A 106 -3.92 12.02 16.92
CA ARG A 106 -4.99 11.30 17.61
C ARG A 106 -6.38 11.89 17.35
N ASP A 107 -6.45 13.13 16.87
CA ASP A 107 -7.72 13.78 16.52
C ASP A 107 -8.24 13.29 15.16
N LEU A 108 -7.40 12.63 14.36
CA LEU A 108 -7.79 11.94 13.14
C LEU A 108 -8.22 10.51 13.49
N GLU A 109 -9.49 10.32 13.83
CA GLU A 109 -10.06 8.99 14.14
C GLU A 109 -10.12 8.06 12.91
N GLY A 110 -10.41 6.77 13.13
CA GLY A 110 -10.67 5.78 12.05
C GLY A 110 -9.53 4.82 11.76
N TRP A 111 -8.44 4.87 12.52
CA TRP A 111 -7.32 3.93 12.41
C TRP A 111 -7.48 2.77 13.38
N ASN A 112 -7.12 1.58 12.93
CA ASN A 112 -7.10 0.37 13.74
C ASN A 112 -5.68 -0.19 13.79
N ASP A 113 -5.16 -0.46 14.98
CA ASP A 113 -3.89 -1.15 15.12
C ASP A 113 -4.08 -2.65 14.87
N LEU A 114 -3.25 -3.18 13.98
CA LEU A 114 -3.26 -4.58 13.59
C LEU A 114 -1.83 -5.11 13.57
N ALA A 115 -1.66 -6.43 13.67
CA ALA A 115 -0.34 -7.03 13.60
C ALA A 115 0.24 -6.80 12.20
N CYS A 116 1.50 -6.35 12.09
CA CYS A 116 2.14 -6.12 10.79
C CYS A 116 2.21 -7.37 9.89
N THR A 117 2.04 -8.55 10.49
CA THR A 117 1.97 -9.85 9.82
C THR A 117 0.59 -10.18 9.24
N ASP A 118 -0.46 -9.43 9.60
CA ASP A 118 -1.79 -9.61 9.03
C ASP A 118 -1.78 -9.29 7.53
N LEU A 119 -2.65 -9.97 6.79
CA LEU A 119 -2.80 -9.72 5.36
C LEU A 119 -3.93 -8.72 5.13
N ARG A 120 -3.58 -7.55 4.59
CA ARG A 120 -4.55 -6.54 4.17
C ARG A 120 -4.19 -5.99 2.80
N ARG A 121 -5.21 -5.53 2.09
CA ARG A 121 -5.01 -4.63 0.94
C ARG A 121 -4.34 -3.35 1.43
N TYR A 122 -3.78 -2.55 0.55
CA TYR A 122 -3.00 -1.38 0.93
C TYR A 122 -3.24 -0.21 0.00
N LEU A 123 -3.00 1.01 0.49
CA LEU A 123 -3.05 2.22 -0.30
C LEU A 123 -1.66 2.81 -0.47
N CYS A 124 -1.28 3.11 -1.71
CA CYS A 124 -0.08 3.89 -2.02
C CYS A 124 -0.47 5.33 -2.40
N GLN A 125 0.45 6.27 -2.21
CA GLN A 125 0.38 7.64 -2.73
C GLN A 125 1.63 8.00 -3.52
N LYS A 126 1.48 8.95 -4.46
CA LYS A 126 2.64 9.59 -5.08
C LYS A 126 3.41 10.38 -4.03
N LYS A 127 4.74 10.33 -4.13
CA LYS A 127 5.65 11.22 -3.40
C LYS A 127 5.46 12.68 -3.80
#